data_AF-A0A3E1R705-F1
#
_entry.id   AF-A0A3E1R705-F1
#
_cell.length_a   1.000
_cell.length_b   1.000
_cell.length_c   1.000
_cell.angle_alpha   90.00
_cell.angle_beta   90.00
_cell.angle_gamma   90.00
#
_symmetry.space_group_name_H-M   'P 1'
#
loop_
_entity.id
_entity.type
_entity.pdbx_description
1 polymer ?
#
loop_
_entity_poly.entity_id
_entity_poly.type
_entity_poly.pdbx_seq_one_letter_code
_entity_poly.pdbx_strand_id
1 'polypeptide(L)'
;MALATLVDEMGVMYAVHPKILYAVADEAKATMLYTAMDDAGNVFLLPVGLPGSDGSTNAWWQSGHAAAAIAQKEWVRIVAVKTAGHYVTKTAVVDKGKPKWPEKSFEELLNMAFADGRLIDSMDHPFMRKLNGEA
;
A
#
# COMPACT_ATOMS: atom_id res chain seq x y z
N MET A 1 2.79 0.02 -8.60
CA MET A 1 3.64 1.23 -8.72
C MET A 1 4.34 1.46 -7.40
N ALA A 2 5.60 1.88 -7.39
CA ALA A 2 6.29 2.26 -6.16
C ALA A 2 6.04 3.75 -5.83
N LEU A 3 5.69 4.03 -4.58
CA LEU A 3 5.45 5.38 -4.05
C LEU A 3 6.05 5.50 -2.65
N ALA A 4 6.32 6.72 -2.23
CA ALA A 4 6.64 7.01 -0.84
C ALA A 4 5.34 7.08 -0.02
N THR A 5 5.31 6.40 1.13
CA THR A 5 4.18 6.42 2.05
C THR A 5 4.61 6.71 3.48
N LEU A 6 3.70 7.30 4.24
CA LEU A 6 3.83 7.57 5.66
C LEU A 6 2.69 6.90 6.41
N VAL A 7 2.91 6.59 7.68
CA VAL A 7 1.87 6.09 8.57
C VAL A 7 1.92 6.91 9.85
N ASP A 8 0.80 7.50 10.24
CA ASP A 8 0.71 8.26 11.49
C ASP A 8 0.61 7.33 12.72
N GLU A 9 0.60 7.94 13.91
CA GLU A 9 0.49 7.24 15.19
C GLU A 9 -0.81 6.43 15.34
N MET A 10 -1.86 6.77 14.59
CA MET A 10 -3.14 6.07 14.57
C MET A 10 -3.16 4.93 13.54
N GLY A 11 -2.09 4.75 12.77
CA GLY A 11 -2.00 3.73 11.73
C GLY A 11 -2.61 4.16 10.39
N VAL A 12 -2.96 5.43 10.20
CA VAL A 12 -3.49 5.93 8.92
C VAL A 12 -2.34 6.08 7.95
N MET A 13 -2.48 5.48 6.77
CA MET A 13 -1.50 5.56 5.71
C MET A 13 -1.76 6.78 4.81
N TYR A 14 -0.68 7.49 4.48
CA TYR A 14 -0.66 8.62 3.56
C TYR A 14 0.27 8.30 2.38
N ALA A 15 -0.12 8.73 1.18
CA ALA A 15 0.78 8.77 0.03
C ALA A 15 1.49 10.11 -0.01
N VAL A 16 2.77 10.12 -0.38
CA VAL A 16 3.57 11.35 -0.48
C VAL A 16 3.83 11.64 -1.95
N HIS A 17 3.42 12.83 -2.40
CA HIS A 17 3.72 13.29 -3.75
C HIS A 17 5.24 13.53 -3.89
N PRO A 18 5.90 13.10 -5.00
CA PRO A 18 7.34 13.23 -5.16
C PRO A 18 7.91 14.62 -4.89
N LYS A 19 7.16 15.67 -5.26
CA LYS A 19 7.52 17.07 -5.03
C LYS A 19 7.67 17.48 -3.56
N ILE A 20 7.11 16.73 -2.59
CA ILE A 20 7.20 17.01 -1.14
C ILE A 20 8.09 15.99 -0.43
N LEU A 21 8.53 14.93 -1.11
CA LEU A 21 9.29 13.84 -0.49
C LEU A 21 10.53 14.32 0.26
N TYR A 22 11.20 15.37 -0.23
CA TYR A 22 12.38 15.95 0.43
C TYR A 22 12.10 16.42 1.86
N ALA A 23 10.86 16.79 2.18
CA ALA A 23 10.49 17.33 3.49
C ALA A 23 10.18 16.24 4.52
N VAL A 24 10.02 14.99 4.08
CA VAL A 24 9.63 13.84 4.91
C VAL A 24 10.44 12.59 4.59
N ALA A 25 11.65 12.78 4.05
CA ALA A 25 12.44 11.69 3.49
C ALA A 25 12.87 10.68 4.56
N ASP A 26 13.08 11.13 5.79
CA ASP A 26 13.53 10.30 6.91
C ASP A 26 12.38 9.47 7.51
N GLU A 27 11.14 9.96 7.40
CA GLU A 27 9.94 9.28 7.88
C GLU A 27 9.28 8.39 6.80
N ALA A 28 9.42 8.78 5.53
CA ALA A 28 8.74 8.11 4.42
C ALA A 28 9.37 6.78 4.07
N LYS A 29 8.52 5.82 3.68
CA LYS A 29 8.93 4.48 3.28
C LYS A 29 8.58 4.23 1.82
N ALA A 30 9.52 3.68 1.07
CA ALA A 30 9.25 3.17 -0.26
C ALA A 30 8.27 1.98 -0.16
N THR A 31 7.15 2.07 -0.87
CA THR A 31 6.06 1.09 -0.80
C THR A 31 5.58 0.75 -2.22
N MET A 32 5.49 -0.53 -2.52
CA MET A 32 4.83 -1.04 -3.72
C MET A 32 3.32 -1.09 -3.50
N LEU A 33 2.57 -0.40 -4.34
CA LEU A 33 1.12 -0.52 -4.43
C LEU A 33 0.76 -1.48 -5.55
N TYR A 34 0.20 -2.63 -5.18
CA TYR A 34 -0.39 -3.58 -6.11
C TYR A 34 -1.87 -3.25 -6.32
N THR A 35 -2.29 -3.09 -7.57
CA THR A 35 -3.73 -3.05 -7.88
C THR A 35 -4.31 -4.44 -7.70
N ALA A 36 -5.28 -4.55 -6.79
CA ALA A 36 -5.91 -5.80 -6.40
C ALA A 36 -7.44 -5.68 -6.48
N MET A 37 -8.12 -6.83 -6.51
CA MET A 37 -9.57 -6.91 -6.54
C MET A 37 -10.03 -8.00 -5.58
N ASP A 38 -11.09 -7.74 -4.83
CA ASP A 38 -11.74 -8.78 -4.03
C ASP A 38 -12.72 -9.62 -4.86
N ASP A 39 -13.29 -10.68 -4.29
CA ASP A 39 -14.21 -11.56 -5.01
C ASP A 39 -15.62 -10.96 -5.20
N ALA A 40 -15.88 -9.78 -4.64
CA ALA A 40 -17.07 -8.97 -4.92
C ALA A 40 -16.84 -7.96 -6.06
N GLY A 41 -15.61 -7.87 -6.60
CA GLY A 41 -15.26 -6.95 -7.69
C GLY A 41 -14.79 -5.57 -7.22
N ASN A 42 -14.58 -5.36 -5.92
CA ASN A 42 -14.05 -4.10 -5.41
C ASN A 42 -12.55 -4.01 -5.68
N VAL A 43 -12.13 -2.96 -6.38
CA VAL A 43 -10.71 -2.70 -6.63
C VAL A 43 -10.11 -1.90 -5.48
N PHE A 44 -8.93 -2.29 -5.06
CA PHE A 44 -8.16 -1.63 -4.01
C PHE A 44 -6.67 -1.65 -4.31
N LEU A 45 -5.90 -0.85 -3.57
CA LEU A 45 -4.44 -0.88 -3.60
C LEU A 45 -3.93 -1.64 -2.39
N LEU A 46 -3.16 -2.71 -2.61
CA LEU A 46 -2.47 -3.45 -1.57
C LEU A 46 -1.07 -2.87 -1.37
N PRO A 47 -0.78 -2.18 -0.25
CA PRO A 47 0.54 -1.65 0.04
C PRO A 47 1.47 -2.75 0.60
N VAL A 48 2.67 -2.85 0.04
CA VAL A 48 3.74 -3.72 0.55
C VAL A 48 5.04 -2.92 0.56
N GLY A 49 5.68 -2.81 1.73
CA GLY A 49 6.93 -2.06 1.87
C GLY A 49 8.05 -2.67 1.02
N LEU A 50 8.84 -1.80 0.39
CA LEU A 50 10.03 -2.18 -0.37
C LEU A 50 11.26 -2.24 0.55
N PRO A 51 12.26 -3.09 0.22
CA PRO A 51 13.51 -3.08 0.97
C PRO A 51 14.15 -1.69 1.02
N GLY A 52 14.79 -1.37 2.15
CA GLY A 52 15.61 -0.17 2.30
C GLY A 52 16.77 -0.16 1.31
N SER A 53 17.45 0.98 1.18
CA SER A 53 18.63 1.12 0.30
C SER A 53 19.77 0.17 0.67
N ASP A 54 19.83 -0.27 1.93
CA ASP A 54 20.74 -1.27 2.48
C ASP A 54 20.27 -2.73 2.25
N GLY A 55 19.14 -2.92 1.57
CA GLY A 55 18.50 -4.22 1.36
C GLY A 55 17.70 -4.73 2.58
N SER A 56 17.60 -3.95 3.66
CA SER A 56 16.83 -4.33 4.83
C SER A 56 15.35 -4.52 4.50
N THR A 57 14.75 -5.57 5.03
CA THR A 57 13.34 -5.91 4.82
C THR A 57 12.83 -6.70 6.03
N ASN A 58 11.54 -7.04 6.06
CA ASN A 58 10.94 -7.84 7.13
C ASN A 58 10.03 -8.94 6.57
N ALA A 59 9.64 -9.87 7.46
CA ALA A 59 8.82 -11.02 7.08
C ALA A 59 7.44 -10.62 6.56
N TRP A 60 6.86 -9.50 7.00
CA TRP A 60 5.59 -8.97 6.46
C TRP A 60 5.73 -8.52 5.01
N TRP A 61 6.81 -7.82 4.68
CA TRP A 61 7.04 -7.32 3.32
C TRP A 61 7.36 -8.48 2.37
N GLN A 62 8.24 -9.39 2.77
CA GLN A 62 8.58 -10.58 1.99
C GLN A 62 7.34 -11.43 1.70
N SER A 63 6.56 -11.76 2.73
CA SER A 63 5.34 -12.56 2.56
C SER A 63 4.23 -11.82 1.79
N GLY A 64 4.14 -10.48 1.92
CA GLY A 64 3.22 -9.67 1.13
C GLY A 64 3.55 -9.67 -0.36
N HIS A 65 4.83 -9.53 -0.72
CA HIS A 65 5.29 -9.64 -2.10
C HIS A 65 5.06 -11.04 -2.67
N ALA A 66 5.34 -12.08 -1.88
CA ALA A 66 5.08 -13.46 -2.28
C ALA A 66 3.57 -13.69 -2.51
N ALA A 67 2.71 -13.18 -1.63
CA ALA A 67 1.26 -13.25 -1.78
C ALA A 67 0.78 -12.56 -3.05
N ALA A 68 1.27 -11.35 -3.34
CA ALA A 68 0.94 -10.61 -4.55
C ALA A 68 1.42 -11.33 -5.83
N ALA A 69 2.56 -12.02 -5.78
CA ALA A 69 3.07 -12.81 -6.90
C ALA A 69 2.19 -14.03 -7.21
N ILE A 70 1.63 -14.68 -6.18
CA ILE A 70 0.66 -15.78 -6.35
C ILE A 70 -0.68 -15.23 -6.84
N ALA A 71 -1.14 -14.10 -6.27
CA ALA A 71 -2.41 -13.44 -6.62
C ALA A 71 -2.50 -13.01 -8.09
N GLN A 72 -1.36 -12.78 -8.75
CA GLN A 72 -1.32 -12.49 -10.19
C GLN A 72 -1.73 -13.70 -11.06
N LYS A 73 -1.71 -14.91 -10.51
CA LYS A 73 -1.98 -16.16 -11.22
C LYS A 73 -3.33 -16.75 -10.87
N GLU A 74 -3.76 -16.59 -9.61
CA GLU A 74 -4.96 -17.22 -9.08
C GLU A 74 -5.56 -16.41 -7.92
N TRP A 75 -6.82 -16.69 -7.60
CA TRP A 75 -7.46 -16.08 -6.44
C TRP A 75 -6.85 -16.59 -5.16
N VAL A 76 -6.48 -15.66 -4.27
CA VAL A 76 -5.88 -15.98 -2.98
C VAL A 76 -6.58 -15.27 -1.84
N ARG A 77 -6.50 -15.89 -0.67
CA ARG A 77 -6.74 -15.24 0.62
C ARG A 77 -5.40 -15.00 1.32
N ILE A 78 -5.11 -13.74 1.62
CA ILE A 78 -3.96 -13.33 2.41
C ILE A 78 -4.39 -13.29 3.89
N VAL A 79 -3.68 -14.00 4.76
CA VAL A 79 -4.01 -14.11 6.19
C VAL A 79 -2.84 -13.58 7.02
N ALA A 80 -3.10 -12.56 7.85
CA ALA A 80 -2.09 -12.02 8.77
C ALA A 80 -1.91 -12.96 9.97
N VAL A 81 -0.74 -13.58 10.12
CA VAL A 81 -0.38 -14.38 11.29
C VAL A 81 0.39 -13.50 12.25
N LYS A 82 -0.35 -12.67 13.01
CA LYS A 82 0.23 -11.63 13.88
C LYS A 82 1.24 -12.18 14.89
N THR A 83 0.99 -13.37 15.44
CA THR A 83 1.89 -14.05 16.40
C THR A 83 3.24 -14.41 15.79
N ALA A 84 3.30 -14.61 14.48
CA ALA A 84 4.51 -15.02 13.76
C ALA A 84 5.07 -13.93 12.83
N GLY A 85 4.47 -12.74 12.82
CA GLY A 85 5.02 -11.58 12.10
C GLY A 85 5.03 -11.69 10.57
N HIS A 86 4.10 -12.43 9.95
CA HIS A 86 4.06 -12.59 8.49
C HIS A 86 2.66 -12.91 7.95
N TYR A 87 2.51 -12.83 6.64
CA TYR A 87 1.32 -13.26 5.91
C TYR A 87 1.44 -14.72 5.44
N VAL A 88 0.34 -15.45 5.53
CA VAL A 88 0.16 -16.76 4.89
C VAL A 88 -0.82 -16.62 3.75
N THR A 89 -0.46 -17.17 2.59
CA THR A 89 -1.28 -17.14 1.37
C THR A 89 -2.00 -18.48 1.22
N LYS A 90 -3.31 -18.45 1.01
CA LYS A 90 -4.13 -19.62 0.72
C LYS A 90 -4.78 -19.46 -0.64
N THR A 91 -4.59 -20.44 -1.53
CA THR A 91 -5.22 -20.44 -2.85
C THR A 91 -6.69 -20.81 -2.76
N ALA A 92 -7.50 -20.26 -3.66
CA ALA A 92 -8.92 -20.59 -3.73
C ALA A 92 -9.09 -22.02 -4.26
N VAL A 93 -9.89 -22.84 -3.56
CA VAL A 93 -10.22 -24.21 -3.99
C VAL A 93 -11.25 -24.20 -5.12
N VAL A 94 -12.07 -23.16 -5.19
CA VAL A 94 -13.15 -22.99 -6.18
C VAL A 94 -12.67 -22.05 -7.28
N ASP A 95 -12.94 -22.41 -8.54
CA ASP A 95 -12.74 -21.51 -9.67
C ASP A 95 -13.67 -20.29 -9.55
N LYS A 96 -13.07 -19.11 -9.40
CA LYS A 96 -13.75 -17.81 -9.32
C LYS A 96 -13.75 -17.08 -10.66
N GLY A 97 -13.26 -17.71 -11.73
CA GLY A 97 -13.08 -17.09 -13.04
C GLY A 97 -11.98 -16.03 -13.04
N LYS A 98 -11.93 -15.20 -14.08
CA LYS A 98 -10.97 -14.09 -14.16
C LYS A 98 -11.55 -12.82 -13.54
N PRO A 99 -10.72 -12.00 -12.86
CA PRO A 99 -11.15 -10.69 -12.38
C PRO A 99 -11.57 -9.79 -13.56
N LYS A 100 -12.61 -8.98 -13.34
CA LYS A 100 -13.13 -8.02 -14.32
C LYS A 100 -12.69 -6.61 -13.94
N TRP A 101 -11.52 -6.20 -14.40
CA TRP A 101 -10.93 -4.91 -14.04
C TRP A 101 -11.75 -3.72 -14.57
N PRO A 102 -11.91 -2.65 -13.78
CA PRO A 102 -12.58 -1.44 -14.23
C PRO A 102 -11.71 -0.67 -15.22
N GLU A 103 -12.36 0.14 -16.06
CA GLU A 103 -11.68 1.12 -16.93
C GLU A 103 -11.28 2.35 -16.11
N LYS A 104 -10.32 2.17 -15.20
CA LYS A 104 -9.72 3.23 -14.39
C LYS A 104 -8.21 3.22 -14.55
N SER A 105 -7.64 4.39 -14.72
CA SER A 105 -6.19 4.59 -14.66
C SER A 105 -5.67 4.34 -13.24
N PHE A 106 -4.38 4.08 -13.12
CA PHE A 106 -3.74 3.95 -11.81
C PHE A 106 -3.84 5.23 -10.98
N GLU A 107 -3.76 6.40 -11.62
CA GLU A 107 -3.90 7.71 -10.96
C GLU A 107 -5.30 7.89 -10.35
N GLU A 108 -6.37 7.52 -11.06
CA GLU A 108 -7.72 7.54 -10.51
C GLU A 108 -7.85 6.60 -9.31
N LEU A 109 -7.28 5.39 -9.39
CA LEU A 109 -7.28 4.44 -8.28
C LEU A 109 -6.49 4.98 -7.07
N LEU A 110 -5.37 5.66 -7.31
CA LEU A 110 -4.56 6.27 -6.27
C LEU A 110 -5.32 7.40 -5.56
N ASN A 111 -5.94 8.31 -6.33
CA ASN A 111 -6.74 9.39 -5.80
C ASN A 111 -7.95 8.88 -5.00
N MET A 112 -8.58 7.78 -5.45
CA MET A 112 -9.65 7.11 -4.69
C MET A 112 -9.13 6.48 -3.39
N ALA A 113 -7.98 5.81 -3.43
CA ALA A 113 -7.41 5.11 -2.27
C ALA A 113 -6.90 6.07 -1.18
N PHE A 114 -6.37 7.24 -1.59
CA PHE A 114 -5.84 8.28 -0.71
C PHE A 114 -6.72 9.54 -0.68
N ALA A 115 -8.03 9.36 -0.83
CA ALA A 115 -9.03 10.40 -0.66
C ALA A 115 -9.01 11.00 0.76
N ASP A 116 -9.80 12.05 0.98
CA ASP A 116 -9.96 12.71 2.29
C ASP A 116 -8.66 13.28 2.87
N GLY A 117 -7.80 13.84 2.00
CA GLY A 117 -6.54 14.46 2.43
C GLY A 117 -5.48 13.45 2.88
N ARG A 118 -5.49 12.23 2.33
CA ARG A 118 -4.43 11.23 2.58
C ARG A 118 -3.33 11.24 1.53
N LEU A 119 -3.39 12.17 0.58
CA LEU A 119 -2.31 12.47 -0.36
C LEU A 119 -1.61 13.76 0.08
N ILE A 120 -0.39 13.64 0.58
CA ILE A 120 0.45 14.77 0.99
C ILE A 120 1.11 15.36 -0.25
N ASP A 121 0.61 16.49 -0.71
CA ASP A 121 1.04 17.15 -1.93
C ASP A 121 1.41 18.63 -1.75
N SER A 122 1.51 19.13 -0.53
CA SER A 122 1.95 20.50 -0.27
C SER A 122 2.55 20.62 1.12
N MET A 123 3.37 21.65 1.34
CA MET A 123 3.88 21.98 2.67
C MET A 123 2.76 22.46 3.62
N ASP A 124 1.66 22.98 3.05
CA ASP A 124 0.48 23.41 3.81
C ASP A 124 -0.45 22.27 4.25
N HIS A 125 -0.13 21.02 3.86
CA HIS A 125 -0.94 19.86 4.18
C HIS A 125 -1.07 19.66 5.71
N PRO A 126 -2.26 19.30 6.24
CA PRO A 126 -2.48 19.15 7.69
C PRO A 126 -1.46 18.25 8.41
N PHE A 127 -1.05 17.16 7.75
CA PHE A 127 -0.01 16.27 8.26
C PHE A 127 1.32 16.99 8.50
N MET A 128 1.74 17.87 7.58
CA MET A 128 3.01 18.61 7.69
C MET A 128 2.97 19.60 8.86
N ARG A 129 1.83 20.28 9.06
CA ARG A 129 1.64 21.16 10.22
C ARG A 129 1.76 20.41 11.54
N LYS A 130 1.14 19.22 11.63
CA LYS A 130 1.29 18.35 12.81
C LYS A 130 2.75 17.93 13.02
N LEU A 131 3.45 17.52 11.95
CA LEU A 131 4.86 17.12 12.01
C LEU A 131 5.77 18.26 12.52
N ASN A 132 5.46 19.50 12.13
CA ASN A 132 6.19 20.70 12.56
C ASN A 132 5.79 21.21 13.96
N GLY A 133 4.80 20.60 14.63
CA GLY A 133 4.29 21.07 15.92
C GLY A 133 3.41 22.32 15.83
N GLU A 134 2.82 22.60 14.67
CA GLU A 134 1.95 23.75 14.42
C GLU A 134 0.46 23.46 14.68
N ALA A 135 0.11 22.22 15.06
CA ALA A 135 -1.25 21.75 15.31
C ALA A 135 -1.30 20.68 16.40
#